data_AF-A0A969JPM8-F1
#
_entry.id   AF-A0A969JPM8-F1
#
_cell.length_a   1.000
_cell.length_b   1.000
_cell.length_c   1.000
_cell.angle_alpha   90.00
_cell.angle_beta   90.00
_cell.angle_gamma   90.00
#
_symmetry.space_group_name_H-M   'P 1'
#
loop_
_entity.id
_entity.type
_entity.pdbx_description
1 polymer ?
#
loop_
_entity_poly.entity_id
_entity_poly.type
_entity_poly.pdbx_seq_one_letter_code
_entity_poly.pdbx_strand_id
1 'polypeptide(L)'
;MSGLIQIGRKLLEAGSTALIDKASDYLKNWLKGGFNNDKDQDQNMNNMIRIALERTGAPMDDEALIVWFRTTGLDRLQERNDYPLNRQLARSVIGYKDPKSDPPEDLVLSLNWPIEQRRQLSKLLYNLHAGLEDLDGWKPLLEYVKAAEERNLLGDILDRLADLENLFIRTHAGQALKVAIVQEGITPQGASEIERTYRQGLIHEYRKHTVTGIAQIKRIVRLPLQDIYLELNLLPLANPDQIDSDSTINIHQDKAPLSKVIPVAQRLLIAGKPGSGKTITLKFIALMLSMGQPGANRLGYRIPYIPLLVRLADYAIELKKSPNLALETFLIDYIEKYYPGAPSSG
;
A
#
# COMPACT_ATOMS: atom_id res chain seq x y z
N MET A 1 -15.84 9.43 22.86
CA MET A 1 -16.69 8.64 21.95
C MET A 1 -16.33 7.14 22.02
N SER A 2 -16.51 6.52 23.19
CA SER A 2 -16.10 5.12 23.47
C SER A 2 -17.29 4.18 23.74
N GLY A 3 -18.54 4.65 23.60
CA GLY A 3 -19.74 3.95 24.10
C GLY A 3 -20.45 3.02 23.12
N LEU A 4 -20.30 3.19 21.81
CA LEU A 4 -21.06 2.43 20.79
C LEU A 4 -20.48 1.05 20.47
N ILE A 5 -19.27 0.77 20.97
CA ILE A 5 -18.48 -0.44 20.68
C ILE A 5 -18.92 -1.63 21.56
N GLN A 6 -19.58 -1.40 22.70
CA GLN A 6 -19.97 -2.47 23.65
C GLN A 6 -21.29 -3.17 23.31
N ILE A 7 -22.15 -2.56 22.47
CA ILE A 7 -23.51 -3.04 22.20
C ILE A 7 -23.54 -4.01 21.00
N GLY A 8 -22.65 -3.81 20.00
CA GLY A 8 -22.54 -4.69 18.83
C GLY A 8 -22.09 -6.13 19.13
N ARG A 9 -21.57 -6.37 20.34
CA ARG A 9 -21.07 -7.69 20.77
C ARG A 9 -22.18 -8.69 21.10
N LYS A 10 -23.41 -8.25 21.37
CA LYS A 10 -24.53 -9.11 21.83
C LYS A 10 -25.47 -9.62 20.72
N LEU A 11 -25.34 -9.15 19.49
CA LEU A 11 -26.27 -9.48 18.40
C LEU A 11 -25.77 -10.59 17.46
N LEU A 12 -24.64 -11.20 17.84
CA LEU A 12 -23.97 -12.34 17.21
C LEU A 12 -24.68 -13.70 17.44
N GLU A 13 -25.86 -13.76 18.05
CA GLU A 13 -26.43 -15.00 18.60
C GLU A 13 -27.67 -15.62 17.89
N ALA A 14 -28.07 -15.26 16.66
CA ALA A 14 -29.20 -15.98 16.01
C ALA A 14 -29.07 -16.13 14.47
N GLY A 15 -28.99 -17.40 13.99
CA GLY A 15 -28.74 -17.87 12.60
C GLY A 15 -29.93 -17.84 11.63
N SER A 16 -29.91 -18.43 10.41
CA SER A 16 -28.97 -19.26 9.60
C SER A 16 -29.47 -19.29 8.11
N THR A 17 -28.79 -19.69 7.02
CA THR A 17 -27.36 -19.74 6.57
C THR A 17 -27.29 -20.35 5.13
N ALA A 18 -26.42 -19.86 4.23
CA ALA A 18 -25.37 -20.67 3.55
C ALA A 18 -24.84 -20.15 2.19
N LEU A 19 -25.64 -19.52 1.32
CA LEU A 19 -25.19 -19.15 -0.05
C LEU A 19 -25.13 -17.63 -0.28
N ILE A 20 -26.18 -16.92 0.13
CA ILE A 20 -26.17 -15.44 0.22
C ILE A 20 -25.06 -14.97 1.17
N ASP A 21 -24.68 -15.81 2.14
CA ASP A 21 -23.60 -15.52 3.07
C ASP A 21 -22.23 -15.44 2.41
N LYS A 22 -21.91 -16.13 1.30
CA LYS A 22 -20.56 -16.02 0.73
C LYS A 22 -20.33 -14.66 0.06
N ALA A 23 -21.23 -14.22 -0.82
CA ALA A 23 -21.12 -12.90 -1.46
C ALA A 23 -21.39 -11.75 -0.46
N SER A 24 -22.33 -11.94 0.48
CA SER A 24 -22.62 -10.98 1.55
C SER A 24 -21.53 -10.94 2.63
N ASP A 25 -20.81 -12.02 2.93
CA ASP A 25 -19.68 -12.01 3.87
C ASP A 25 -18.49 -11.23 3.31
N TYR A 26 -18.30 -11.19 1.99
CA TYR A 26 -17.29 -10.35 1.36
C TYR A 26 -17.64 -8.85 1.48
N LEU A 27 -18.90 -8.48 1.27
CA LEU A 27 -19.39 -7.10 1.44
C LEU A 27 -19.59 -6.69 2.91
N LYS A 28 -19.96 -7.60 3.82
CA LYS A 28 -19.99 -7.39 5.27
C LYS A 28 -18.59 -7.21 5.85
N ASN A 29 -17.58 -7.87 5.28
CA ASN A 29 -16.19 -7.60 5.63
C ASN A 29 -15.71 -6.23 5.09
N TRP A 30 -16.27 -5.78 3.96
CA TRP A 30 -16.07 -4.46 3.36
C TRP A 30 -16.72 -3.31 4.16
N LEU A 31 -17.88 -3.54 4.81
CA LEU A 31 -18.65 -2.52 5.57
C LEU A 31 -18.37 -2.44 7.08
N LYS A 32 -17.37 -3.15 7.63
CA LYS A 32 -16.97 -3.14 9.05
C LYS A 32 -16.46 -1.78 9.60
N GLY A 33 -16.56 -0.71 8.83
CA GLY A 33 -16.19 0.65 9.18
C GLY A 33 -17.37 1.63 9.16
N GLY A 34 -18.33 1.48 10.07
CA GLY A 34 -19.06 2.64 10.60
C GLY A 34 -20.39 3.03 9.94
N PHE A 35 -21.30 2.09 9.71
CA PHE A 35 -22.73 2.39 9.53
C PHE A 35 -23.57 1.61 10.56
N ASN A 36 -24.64 2.24 11.05
CA ASN A 36 -25.49 1.73 12.13
C ASN A 36 -26.26 0.46 11.71
N ASN A 37 -26.52 -0.40 12.70
CA ASN A 37 -27.22 -1.69 12.63
C ASN A 37 -28.71 -1.57 12.27
N ASP A 38 -29.04 -1.05 11.09
CA ASP A 38 -30.37 -1.21 10.54
C ASP A 38 -30.31 -2.32 9.49
N LYS A 39 -30.76 -3.53 9.88
CA LYS A 39 -30.76 -4.71 8.99
C LYS A 39 -31.45 -4.40 7.66
N ASP A 40 -32.44 -3.51 7.69
CA ASP A 40 -33.19 -3.10 6.52
C ASP A 40 -32.34 -2.22 5.61
N GLN A 41 -31.50 -1.33 6.17
CA GLN A 41 -30.54 -0.54 5.39
C GLN A 41 -29.45 -1.40 4.77
N ASP A 42 -28.95 -2.41 5.49
CA ASP A 42 -27.97 -3.36 4.95
C ASP A 42 -28.57 -4.20 3.82
N GLN A 43 -29.82 -4.65 3.96
CA GLN A 43 -30.53 -5.36 2.89
C GLN A 43 -30.76 -4.47 1.67
N ASN A 44 -31.16 -3.22 1.89
CA ASN A 44 -31.36 -2.24 0.82
C ASN A 44 -30.04 -1.93 0.09
N MET A 45 -28.94 -1.75 0.83
CA MET A 45 -27.60 -1.55 0.27
C MET A 45 -27.15 -2.77 -0.56
N ASN A 46 -27.29 -3.99 -0.02
CA ASN A 46 -26.93 -5.21 -0.74
C ASN A 46 -27.77 -5.39 -2.01
N ASN A 47 -29.07 -5.13 -1.92
CA ASN A 47 -29.97 -5.20 -3.07
C ASN A 47 -29.59 -4.16 -4.14
N MET A 48 -29.24 -2.94 -3.72
CA MET A 48 -28.77 -1.89 -4.60
C MET A 48 -27.49 -2.27 -5.33
N ILE A 49 -26.48 -2.78 -4.61
CA ILE A 49 -25.22 -3.25 -5.20
C ILE A 49 -25.49 -4.35 -6.23
N ARG A 50 -26.37 -5.30 -5.91
CA ARG A 50 -26.76 -6.37 -6.82
C ARG A 50 -27.40 -5.84 -8.10
N ILE A 51 -28.35 -4.89 -7.99
CA ILE A 51 -29.00 -4.26 -9.13
C ILE A 51 -27.98 -3.48 -9.98
N ALA A 52 -27.03 -2.79 -9.34
CA ALA A 52 -25.98 -2.05 -10.03
C ALA A 52 -25.07 -2.98 -10.84
N LEU A 53 -24.67 -4.12 -10.25
CA LEU A 53 -23.88 -5.16 -10.92
C LEU A 53 -24.65 -5.76 -12.12
N GLU A 54 -25.91 -6.15 -11.93
CA GLU A 54 -26.74 -6.70 -13.00
C GLU A 54 -26.85 -5.72 -14.19
N ARG A 55 -27.11 -4.43 -13.92
CA ARG A 55 -27.21 -3.39 -14.96
C ARG A 55 -25.89 -3.10 -15.68
N THR A 56 -24.75 -3.50 -15.12
CA THR A 56 -23.45 -3.38 -15.76
C THR A 56 -23.10 -4.57 -16.66
N GLY A 57 -23.95 -5.61 -16.66
CA GLY A 57 -23.71 -6.87 -17.36
C GLY A 57 -22.83 -7.84 -16.56
N ALA A 58 -22.68 -7.62 -15.25
CA ALA A 58 -22.02 -8.60 -14.39
C ALA A 58 -22.87 -9.88 -14.34
N PRO A 59 -22.25 -11.06 -14.38
CA PRO A 59 -22.98 -12.31 -14.27
C PRO A 59 -23.57 -12.46 -12.86
N MET A 60 -24.76 -13.05 -12.78
CA MET A 60 -25.48 -13.27 -11.51
C MET A 60 -25.22 -14.66 -10.91
N ASP A 61 -24.52 -15.52 -11.64
CA ASP A 61 -24.03 -16.81 -11.15
C ASP A 61 -22.77 -16.60 -10.29
N ASP A 62 -22.71 -17.27 -9.14
CA ASP A 62 -21.65 -17.07 -8.14
C ASP A 62 -20.24 -17.35 -8.69
N GLU A 63 -20.08 -18.42 -9.48
CA GLU A 63 -18.77 -18.78 -10.03
C GLU A 63 -18.34 -17.78 -11.11
N ALA A 64 -19.26 -17.43 -11.99
CA ALA A 64 -19.03 -16.43 -13.04
C ALA A 64 -18.76 -15.03 -12.45
N LEU A 65 -19.42 -14.66 -11.35
CA LEU A 65 -19.23 -13.38 -10.67
C LEU A 65 -17.85 -13.27 -10.02
N ILE A 66 -17.36 -14.36 -9.41
CA ILE A 66 -15.99 -14.41 -8.87
C ILE A 66 -14.96 -14.23 -9.98
N VAL A 67 -15.14 -14.90 -11.12
CA VAL A 67 -14.26 -14.72 -12.29
C VAL A 67 -14.32 -13.29 -12.78
N TRP A 68 -15.52 -12.71 -12.88
CA TRP A 68 -15.71 -11.32 -13.31
C TRP A 68 -15.05 -10.31 -12.37
N PHE A 69 -15.15 -10.51 -11.04
CA PHE A 69 -14.44 -9.66 -10.07
C PHE A 69 -12.92 -9.72 -10.23
N ARG A 70 -12.35 -10.91 -10.49
CA ARG A 70 -10.90 -11.05 -10.73
C ARG A 70 -10.46 -10.41 -12.04
N THR A 71 -11.26 -10.52 -13.11
CA THR A 71 -10.90 -9.95 -14.42
C THR A 71 -11.06 -8.44 -14.47
N THR A 72 -11.98 -7.88 -13.69
CA THR A 72 -12.17 -6.42 -13.56
C THR A 72 -11.33 -5.81 -12.43
N GLY A 73 -10.74 -6.65 -11.57
CA GLY A 73 -9.94 -6.27 -10.42
C GLY A 73 -10.73 -5.73 -9.22
N LEU A 74 -12.05 -5.93 -9.20
CA LEU A 74 -12.90 -5.70 -8.03
C LEU A 74 -12.61 -6.68 -6.88
N ASP A 75 -11.99 -7.83 -7.17
CA ASP A 75 -11.50 -8.76 -6.13
C ASP A 75 -10.50 -8.09 -5.19
N ARG A 76 -9.80 -7.05 -5.64
CA ARG A 76 -8.90 -6.23 -4.81
C ARG A 76 -9.62 -5.50 -3.67
N LEU A 77 -10.89 -5.15 -3.85
CA LEU A 77 -11.71 -4.57 -2.77
C LEU A 77 -11.93 -5.57 -1.62
N GLN A 78 -11.73 -6.86 -1.88
CA GLN A 78 -11.85 -7.93 -0.89
C GLN A 78 -10.59 -8.11 -0.05
N GLU A 79 -9.45 -7.52 -0.46
CA GLU A 79 -8.25 -7.49 0.37
C GLU A 79 -8.57 -6.67 1.62
N ARG A 80 -8.63 -7.34 2.79
CA ARG A 80 -9.15 -6.82 4.08
C ARG A 80 -8.56 -5.49 4.58
N ASN A 81 -7.62 -4.88 3.85
CA ASN A 81 -6.91 -3.66 4.23
C ASN A 81 -6.67 -2.67 3.08
N ASP A 82 -7.28 -2.82 1.89
CA ASP A 82 -7.14 -1.79 0.83
C ASP A 82 -8.10 -0.60 1.06
N TYR A 83 -7.94 0.03 2.21
CA TYR A 83 -8.71 1.19 2.64
C TYR A 83 -8.55 2.41 1.69
N PRO A 84 -7.37 2.69 1.11
CA PRO A 84 -7.23 3.70 0.07
C PRO A 84 -8.13 3.42 -1.13
N LEU A 85 -8.12 2.19 -1.66
CA LEU A 85 -8.97 1.81 -2.78
C LEU A 85 -10.47 1.94 -2.45
N ASN A 86 -10.88 1.53 -1.25
CA ASN A 86 -12.27 1.67 -0.81
C ASN A 86 -12.72 3.13 -0.73
N ARG A 87 -11.85 4.02 -0.24
CA ARG A 87 -12.14 5.46 -0.21
C ARG A 87 -12.19 6.06 -1.61
N GLN A 88 -11.26 5.68 -2.47
CA GLN A 88 -11.22 6.12 -3.86
C GLN A 88 -12.49 5.69 -4.62
N LEU A 89 -12.95 4.46 -4.41
CA LEU A 89 -14.22 3.97 -4.94
C LEU A 89 -15.39 4.79 -4.39
N ALA A 90 -15.48 5.00 -3.07
CA ALA A 90 -16.56 5.78 -2.46
C ALA A 90 -16.60 7.22 -2.98
N ARG A 91 -15.44 7.88 -3.07
CA ARG A 91 -15.28 9.22 -3.66
C ARG A 91 -15.77 9.24 -5.12
N SER A 92 -15.37 8.24 -5.89
CA SER A 92 -15.80 8.09 -7.28
C SER A 92 -17.32 7.92 -7.37
N VAL A 93 -17.91 7.00 -6.61
CA VAL A 93 -19.38 6.80 -6.58
C VAL A 93 -20.11 8.09 -6.21
N ILE A 94 -19.66 8.82 -5.18
CA ILE A 94 -20.30 10.07 -4.76
C ILE A 94 -20.21 11.16 -5.84
N GLY A 95 -19.08 11.26 -6.54
CA GLY A 95 -18.86 12.27 -7.58
C GLY A 95 -19.43 11.91 -8.96
N TYR A 96 -19.81 10.65 -9.21
CA TYR A 96 -20.09 10.16 -10.55
C TYR A 96 -21.58 10.22 -10.93
N LYS A 97 -21.98 11.26 -11.67
CA LYS A 97 -23.38 11.53 -12.04
C LYS A 97 -23.73 11.28 -13.50
N ASP A 98 -22.75 11.28 -14.40
CA ASP A 98 -22.99 11.10 -15.83
C ASP A 98 -22.48 9.74 -16.32
N PRO A 99 -23.37 8.82 -16.76
CA PRO A 99 -22.96 7.52 -17.27
C PRO A 99 -22.16 7.61 -18.58
N LYS A 100 -22.17 8.76 -19.27
CA LYS A 100 -21.42 9.01 -20.51
C LYS A 100 -20.04 9.64 -20.28
N SER A 101 -19.76 10.13 -19.09
CA SER A 101 -18.43 10.59 -18.72
C SER A 101 -17.46 9.40 -18.64
N ASP A 102 -16.16 9.69 -18.63
CA ASP A 102 -15.14 8.66 -18.37
C ASP A 102 -14.96 8.49 -16.85
N PRO A 103 -14.70 7.26 -16.37
CA PRO A 103 -14.44 7.03 -14.95
C PRO A 103 -13.12 7.70 -14.54
N PRO A 104 -12.95 8.06 -13.25
CA PRO A 104 -11.68 8.62 -12.76
C PRO A 104 -10.50 7.72 -13.13
N GLU A 105 -9.49 8.29 -13.78
CA GLU A 105 -8.34 7.54 -14.32
C GLU A 105 -7.57 6.82 -13.22
N ASP A 106 -7.43 7.47 -12.07
CA ASP A 106 -6.79 6.91 -10.89
C ASP A 106 -7.54 5.66 -10.39
N LEU A 107 -8.88 5.64 -10.45
CA LEU A 107 -9.66 4.45 -10.05
C LEU A 107 -9.50 3.32 -11.06
N VAL A 108 -9.47 3.62 -12.36
CA VAL A 108 -9.22 2.64 -13.43
C VAL A 108 -7.87 1.94 -13.19
N LEU A 109 -6.82 2.71 -12.90
CA LEU A 109 -5.50 2.19 -12.58
C LEU A 109 -5.50 1.39 -11.27
N SER A 110 -6.11 1.93 -10.21
CA SER A 110 -6.14 1.26 -8.91
C SER A 110 -6.95 -0.03 -8.91
N LEU A 111 -7.98 -0.17 -9.75
CA LEU A 111 -8.71 -1.42 -9.92
C LEU A 111 -8.03 -2.36 -10.94
N ASN A 112 -7.01 -1.93 -11.68
CA ASN A 112 -6.57 -2.62 -12.90
C ASN A 112 -7.74 -2.88 -13.88
N TRP A 113 -8.68 -1.94 -13.96
CA TRP A 113 -9.88 -2.11 -14.76
C TRP A 113 -9.52 -2.16 -16.26
N PRO A 114 -10.02 -3.13 -17.05
CA PRO A 114 -9.69 -3.23 -18.46
C PRO A 114 -10.09 -1.96 -19.24
N ILE A 115 -9.15 -1.37 -19.98
CA ILE A 115 -9.36 -0.10 -20.71
C ILE A 115 -10.56 -0.21 -21.67
N GLU A 116 -10.69 -1.33 -22.37
CA GLU A 116 -11.80 -1.59 -23.30
C GLU A 116 -13.16 -1.69 -22.61
N GLN A 117 -13.18 -1.87 -21.28
CA GLN A 117 -14.38 -2.00 -20.47
C GLN A 117 -14.63 -0.76 -19.60
N ARG A 118 -13.96 0.39 -19.83
CA ARG A 118 -14.19 1.64 -19.07
C ARG A 118 -15.66 2.04 -18.98
N ARG A 119 -16.42 1.84 -20.07
CA ARG A 119 -17.86 2.10 -20.10
C ARG A 119 -18.66 1.25 -19.12
N GLN A 120 -18.20 0.05 -18.77
CA GLN A 120 -18.84 -0.76 -17.74
C GLN A 120 -18.60 -0.18 -16.35
N LEU A 121 -17.39 0.34 -16.06
CA LEU A 121 -17.09 1.02 -14.80
C LEU A 121 -17.92 2.30 -14.65
N SER A 122 -18.04 3.12 -15.70
CA SER A 122 -18.91 4.29 -15.72
C SER A 122 -20.36 3.94 -15.34
N LYS A 123 -20.90 2.88 -15.96
CA LYS A 123 -22.25 2.38 -15.65
C LYS A 123 -22.34 1.90 -14.20
N LEU A 124 -21.32 1.24 -13.67
CA LEU A 124 -21.30 0.74 -12.31
C LEU A 124 -21.34 1.90 -11.31
N LEU A 125 -20.43 2.86 -11.46
CA LEU A 125 -20.36 4.05 -10.60
C LEU A 125 -21.67 4.84 -10.64
N TYR A 126 -22.24 5.05 -11.82
CA TYR A 126 -23.53 5.72 -11.99
C TYR A 126 -24.68 4.97 -11.30
N ASN A 127 -24.79 3.65 -11.49
CA ASN A 127 -25.85 2.87 -10.87
C ASN A 127 -25.71 2.79 -9.35
N LEU A 128 -24.47 2.73 -8.84
CA LEU A 128 -24.20 2.82 -7.41
C LEU A 128 -24.61 4.19 -6.87
N HIS A 129 -24.27 5.28 -7.56
CA HIS A 129 -24.67 6.64 -7.18
C HIS A 129 -26.19 6.78 -7.13
N ALA A 130 -26.89 6.39 -8.20
CA ALA A 130 -28.34 6.44 -8.28
C ALA A 130 -28.99 5.59 -7.17
N GLY A 131 -28.42 4.41 -6.90
CA GLY A 131 -28.90 3.56 -5.83
C GLY A 131 -28.70 4.14 -4.42
N LEU A 132 -27.70 4.99 -4.20
CA LEU A 132 -27.54 5.72 -2.94
C LEU A 132 -28.61 6.80 -2.75
N GLU A 133 -29.16 7.38 -3.82
CA GLU A 133 -30.24 8.38 -3.73
C GLU A 133 -31.54 7.79 -3.13
N ASP A 134 -31.77 6.50 -3.35
CA ASP A 134 -32.92 5.77 -2.83
C ASP A 134 -32.78 5.41 -1.34
N LEU A 135 -31.59 5.57 -0.75
CA LEU A 135 -31.33 5.26 0.66
C LEU A 135 -31.48 6.51 1.52
N ASP A 136 -32.46 6.53 2.42
CA ASP A 136 -32.76 7.69 3.27
C ASP A 136 -31.55 8.18 4.09
N GLY A 137 -30.68 7.27 4.54
CA GLY A 137 -29.46 7.61 5.28
C GLY A 137 -28.40 8.36 4.46
N TRP A 138 -28.47 8.30 3.12
CA TRP A 138 -27.49 8.90 2.21
C TRP A 138 -27.99 10.21 1.57
N LYS A 139 -29.30 10.48 1.61
CA LYS A 139 -29.90 11.71 1.08
C LYS A 139 -29.22 13.00 1.56
N PRO A 140 -28.95 13.20 2.87
CA PRO A 140 -28.30 14.44 3.33
C PRO A 140 -26.90 14.64 2.73
N LEU A 141 -26.13 13.55 2.55
CA LEU A 141 -24.81 13.62 1.92
C LEU A 141 -24.93 13.98 0.44
N LEU A 142 -25.87 13.37 -0.28
CA LEU A 142 -26.07 13.63 -1.70
C LEU A 142 -26.65 15.03 -1.96
N GLU A 143 -27.47 15.56 -1.06
CA GLU A 143 -27.91 16.96 -1.08
C GLU A 143 -26.73 17.92 -0.89
N TYR A 144 -25.83 17.63 0.06
CA TYR A 144 -24.60 18.41 0.22
C TYR A 144 -23.74 18.38 -1.04
N VAL A 145 -23.59 17.21 -1.66
CA VAL A 145 -22.82 17.02 -2.90
C VAL A 145 -23.45 17.79 -4.06
N LYS A 146 -24.78 17.79 -4.19
CA LYS A 146 -25.53 18.61 -5.17
C LYS A 146 -25.30 20.10 -4.93
N ALA A 147 -25.43 20.57 -3.69
CA ALA A 147 -25.18 21.97 -3.35
C ALA A 147 -23.72 22.41 -3.59
N ALA A 148 -22.76 21.52 -3.36
CA ALA A 148 -21.35 21.78 -3.67
C ALA A 148 -21.11 21.86 -5.19
N GLU A 149 -21.76 21.02 -5.97
CA GLU A 149 -21.69 21.04 -7.43
C GLU A 149 -22.31 22.30 -8.02
N GLU A 150 -23.50 22.73 -7.54
CA GLU A 150 -24.15 23.99 -7.95
C GLU A 150 -23.25 25.22 -7.74
N ARG A 151 -22.30 25.12 -6.78
CA ARG A 151 -21.31 26.15 -6.49
C ARG A 151 -19.98 25.95 -7.22
N ASN A 152 -19.87 24.94 -8.08
CA ASN A 152 -18.62 24.50 -8.71
C ASN A 152 -17.50 24.14 -7.72
N LEU A 153 -17.84 23.70 -6.50
CA LEU A 153 -16.89 23.34 -5.45
C LEU A 153 -16.64 21.83 -5.35
N LEU A 154 -17.50 21.02 -5.97
CA LEU A 154 -17.40 19.56 -5.82
C LEU A 154 -16.07 19.01 -6.33
N GLY A 155 -15.59 19.47 -7.50
CA GLY A 155 -14.29 19.07 -8.05
C GLY A 155 -13.15 19.34 -7.06
N ASP A 156 -13.03 20.60 -6.61
CA ASP A 156 -12.02 21.01 -5.62
C ASP A 156 -12.08 20.20 -4.32
N ILE A 157 -13.28 19.86 -3.85
CA ILE A 157 -13.45 19.03 -2.64
C ILE A 157 -12.94 17.61 -2.88
N LEU A 158 -13.32 16.99 -4.00
CA LEU A 158 -12.90 15.62 -4.34
C LEU A 158 -11.39 15.56 -4.58
N ASP A 159 -10.81 16.55 -5.25
CA ASP A 159 -9.36 16.64 -5.48
C ASP A 159 -8.60 16.79 -4.15
N ARG A 160 -9.06 17.68 -3.26
CA ARG A 160 -8.46 17.81 -1.92
C ARG A 160 -8.59 16.54 -1.08
N LEU A 161 -9.71 15.82 -1.20
CA LEU A 161 -9.88 14.53 -0.53
C LEU A 161 -8.91 13.49 -1.08
N ALA A 162 -8.69 13.46 -2.40
CA ALA A 162 -7.70 12.61 -3.03
C ALA A 162 -6.29 12.90 -2.51
N ASP A 163 -5.93 14.18 -2.41
CA ASP A 163 -4.64 14.62 -1.87
C ASP A 163 -4.48 14.23 -0.39
N LEU A 164 -5.51 14.45 0.43
CA LEU A 164 -5.51 14.03 1.83
C LEU A 164 -5.39 12.51 1.98
N GLU A 165 -6.03 11.73 1.12
CA GLU A 165 -5.90 10.27 1.11
C GLU A 165 -4.46 9.83 0.83
N ASN A 166 -3.77 10.50 -0.08
CA ASN A 166 -2.35 10.27 -0.36
C ASN A 166 -1.43 10.67 0.81
N LEU A 167 -1.92 11.51 1.73
CA LEU A 167 -1.21 11.88 2.95
C LEU A 167 -1.40 10.89 4.09
N PHE A 168 -2.38 9.98 4.10
CA PHE A 168 -2.52 9.01 5.20
C PHE A 168 -2.08 7.61 4.78
N ILE A 169 -0.98 7.12 5.35
CA ILE A 169 -0.52 5.73 5.19
C ILE A 169 -0.94 4.89 6.41
N ARG A 170 -1.52 3.71 6.19
CA ARG A 170 -1.73 2.77 7.30
C ARG A 170 -0.45 1.99 7.60
N THR A 171 -0.03 2.07 8.85
CA THR A 171 1.01 1.23 9.44
C THR A 171 0.35 0.20 10.37
N HIS A 172 1.07 -0.85 10.76
CA HIS A 172 0.58 -1.77 11.80
C HIS A 172 0.31 -1.09 13.16
N ALA A 173 0.84 0.13 13.39
CA ALA A 173 0.57 0.92 14.59
C ALA A 173 -0.64 1.86 14.47
N GLY A 174 -1.32 1.88 13.30
CA GLY A 174 -2.47 2.75 13.04
C GLY A 174 -2.30 3.59 11.78
N GLN A 175 -3.12 4.63 11.64
CA GLN A 175 -2.95 5.64 10.58
C GLN A 175 -1.76 6.53 10.91
N ALA A 176 -0.82 6.66 9.97
CA ALA A 176 0.27 7.62 10.03
C ALA A 176 0.09 8.64 8.91
N LEU A 177 0.42 9.90 9.21
CA LEU A 177 0.50 10.95 8.21
C LEU A 177 1.85 10.78 7.48
N LYS A 178 1.81 10.69 6.16
CA LYS A 178 2.93 10.85 5.25
C LYS A 178 3.37 12.31 5.35
N VAL A 179 4.21 12.59 6.33
CA VAL A 179 4.85 13.89 6.50
C VAL A 179 6.01 13.94 5.51
N ALA A 180 5.88 14.75 4.47
CA ALA A 180 7.03 15.20 3.69
C ALA A 180 7.49 16.53 4.30
N ILE A 181 8.66 16.54 4.94
CA ILE A 181 9.32 17.80 5.28
C ILE A 181 9.92 18.30 3.98
N VAL A 182 9.25 19.26 3.37
CA VAL A 182 9.77 19.97 2.20
C VAL A 182 10.26 21.30 2.72
N GLN A 183 11.51 21.67 2.41
CA GLN A 183 11.93 23.05 2.65
C GLN A 183 10.98 24.00 1.94
N GLU A 184 10.62 25.09 2.61
CA GLU A 184 9.87 26.16 1.97
C GLU A 184 10.57 26.59 0.68
N GLY A 185 9.81 26.63 -0.42
CA GLY A 185 10.32 27.06 -1.72
C GLY A 185 10.86 25.95 -2.64
N ILE A 186 10.93 24.68 -2.22
CA ILE A 186 11.26 23.60 -3.16
C ILE A 186 10.06 23.35 -4.09
N THR A 187 10.27 23.61 -5.39
CA THR A 187 9.29 23.26 -6.42
C THR A 187 9.22 21.74 -6.62
N PRO A 188 8.11 21.20 -7.14
CA PRO A 188 8.03 19.77 -7.49
C PRO A 188 9.17 19.29 -8.40
N GLN A 189 9.64 20.18 -9.29
CA GLN A 189 10.80 19.92 -10.15
C GLN A 189 12.10 19.84 -9.34
N GLY A 190 12.30 20.74 -8.37
CA GLY A 190 13.45 20.71 -7.46
C GLY A 190 13.49 19.44 -6.62
N ALA A 191 12.35 19.02 -6.06
CA ALA A 191 12.23 17.76 -5.32
C ALA A 191 12.58 16.55 -6.19
N SER A 192 12.08 16.52 -7.43
CA SER A 192 12.36 15.45 -8.40
C SER A 192 13.86 15.39 -8.76
N GLU A 193 14.51 16.55 -8.89
CA GLU A 193 15.95 16.62 -9.17
C GLU A 193 16.78 16.11 -8.00
N ILE A 194 16.46 16.51 -6.76
CA ILE A 194 17.12 16.01 -5.55
C ILE A 194 17.01 14.49 -5.45
N GLU A 195 15.80 13.96 -5.66
CA GLU A 195 15.57 12.51 -5.66
C GLU A 195 16.41 11.81 -6.74
N ARG A 196 16.44 12.37 -7.95
CA ARG A 196 17.21 11.83 -9.07
C ARG A 196 18.70 11.79 -8.75
N THR A 197 19.26 12.89 -8.23
CA THR A 197 20.68 12.97 -7.84
C THR A 197 21.00 11.94 -6.74
N TYR A 198 20.14 11.83 -5.73
CA TYR A 198 20.29 10.85 -4.65
C TYR A 198 20.32 9.40 -5.19
N ARG A 199 19.34 9.02 -6.01
CA ARG A 199 19.28 7.68 -6.62
C ARG A 199 20.49 7.39 -7.49
N GLN A 200 20.97 8.37 -8.27
CA GLN A 200 22.18 8.23 -9.06
C GLN A 200 23.42 7.99 -8.19
N GLY A 201 23.53 8.67 -7.05
CA GLY A 201 24.58 8.43 -6.06
C GLY A 201 24.59 6.99 -5.56
N LEU A 202 23.43 6.47 -5.16
CA LEU A 202 23.30 5.07 -4.71
C LEU A 202 23.59 4.05 -5.81
N ILE A 203 23.15 4.31 -7.05
CA ILE A 203 23.51 3.47 -8.19
C ILE A 203 25.03 3.48 -8.37
N HIS A 204 25.66 4.65 -8.36
CA HIS A 204 27.11 4.75 -8.51
C HIS A 204 27.85 3.96 -7.43
N GLU A 205 27.43 4.09 -6.17
CA GLU A 205 28.04 3.44 -5.02
C GLU A 205 27.88 1.91 -5.04
N TYR A 206 26.68 1.40 -5.36
CA TYR A 206 26.37 -0.03 -5.21
C TYR A 206 26.39 -0.83 -6.50
N ARG A 207 26.48 -0.19 -7.67
CA ARG A 207 26.50 -0.91 -8.96
C ARG A 207 27.61 -1.93 -9.03
N LYS A 208 28.80 -1.64 -8.50
CA LYS A 208 29.97 -2.53 -8.55
C LYS A 208 30.23 -3.12 -7.18
N HIS A 209 30.16 -4.44 -7.07
CA HIS A 209 30.58 -5.15 -5.87
C HIS A 209 32.01 -5.66 -6.04
N THR A 210 32.80 -5.51 -4.98
CA THR A 210 34.16 -6.02 -4.95
C THR A 210 34.14 -7.43 -4.37
N VAL A 211 34.50 -8.42 -5.18
CA VAL A 211 34.57 -9.82 -4.73
C VAL A 211 35.97 -10.07 -4.17
N THR A 212 36.05 -10.39 -2.88
CA THR A 212 37.28 -10.75 -2.18
C THR A 212 37.21 -12.20 -1.71
N GLY A 213 38.33 -12.93 -1.70
CA GLY A 213 38.41 -14.27 -1.09
C GLY A 213 38.23 -15.46 -2.04
N ILE A 214 38.16 -15.26 -3.35
CA ILE A 214 38.33 -16.36 -4.31
C ILE A 214 39.84 -16.65 -4.37
N ALA A 215 40.27 -17.71 -3.67
CA ALA A 215 41.68 -18.06 -3.43
C ALA A 215 42.55 -18.16 -4.70
N GLN A 216 41.95 -18.33 -5.88
CA GLN A 216 42.64 -18.44 -7.17
C GLN A 216 42.86 -17.09 -7.88
N ILE A 217 42.18 -16.02 -7.48
CA ILE A 217 42.27 -14.72 -8.17
C ILE A 217 43.03 -13.74 -7.29
N LYS A 218 44.32 -13.54 -7.58
CA LYS A 218 45.19 -12.55 -6.90
C LYS A 218 44.80 -11.08 -7.18
N ARG A 219 43.75 -10.82 -7.95
CA ARG A 219 43.32 -9.47 -8.36
C ARG A 219 41.93 -9.18 -7.79
N ILE A 220 41.74 -7.93 -7.38
CA ILE A 220 40.44 -7.42 -6.98
C ILE A 220 39.53 -7.37 -8.20
N VAL A 221 38.50 -8.22 -8.25
CA VAL A 221 37.50 -8.22 -9.33
C VAL A 221 36.30 -7.42 -8.88
N ARG A 222 35.91 -6.42 -9.69
CA ARG A 222 34.69 -5.65 -9.49
C ARG A 222 33.65 -6.09 -10.51
N LEU A 223 32.56 -6.68 -10.03
CA LEU A 223 31.48 -7.19 -10.87
C LEU A 223 30.19 -6.40 -10.62
N PRO A 224 29.30 -6.29 -11.61
CA PRO A 224 28.00 -5.65 -11.40
C PRO A 224 27.18 -6.41 -10.37
N LEU A 225 26.79 -5.77 -9.27
CA LEU A 225 26.08 -6.44 -8.17
C LEU A 225 24.76 -7.06 -8.65
N GLN A 226 24.06 -6.37 -9.54
CA GLN A 226 22.79 -6.83 -10.12
C GLN A 226 22.89 -8.15 -10.91
N ASP A 227 24.08 -8.48 -11.42
CA ASP A 227 24.32 -9.64 -12.28
C ASP A 227 24.82 -10.84 -11.48
N ILE A 228 25.49 -10.58 -10.36
CA ILE A 228 26.09 -11.62 -9.50
C ILE A 228 25.24 -11.95 -8.27
N TYR A 229 24.25 -11.11 -7.93
CA TYR A 229 23.43 -11.32 -6.75
C TYR A 229 22.50 -12.51 -6.94
N LEU A 230 22.62 -13.48 -6.04
CA LEU A 230 21.70 -14.59 -5.91
C LEU A 230 20.72 -14.29 -4.78
N GLU A 231 19.44 -14.46 -5.08
CA GLU A 231 18.39 -14.16 -4.12
C GLU A 231 18.46 -15.07 -2.89
N LEU A 232 18.41 -14.46 -1.71
CA LEU A 232 18.37 -15.20 -0.45
C LEU A 232 16.98 -15.77 -0.23
N ASN A 233 16.97 -17.04 0.18
CA ASN A 233 15.79 -17.66 0.76
C ASN A 233 15.77 -17.38 2.26
N LEU A 234 14.69 -16.76 2.72
CA LEU A 234 14.46 -16.47 4.12
C LEU A 234 13.71 -17.62 4.78
N LEU A 235 14.14 -17.94 6.00
CA LEU A 235 13.41 -18.82 6.91
C LEU A 235 12.68 -17.92 7.92
N PRO A 236 11.34 -18.00 8.00
CA PRO A 236 10.59 -17.22 8.98
C PRO A 236 10.92 -17.74 10.40
N LEU A 237 11.41 -16.85 11.26
CA LEU A 237 11.64 -17.17 12.68
C LEU A 237 10.47 -16.65 13.51
N ALA A 238 9.84 -17.54 14.27
CA ALA A 238 8.79 -17.16 15.21
C ALA A 238 9.35 -16.47 16.47
N ASN A 239 10.62 -16.75 16.83
CA ASN A 239 11.28 -16.14 17.98
C ASN A 239 12.76 -15.83 17.68
N PRO A 240 13.25 -14.59 17.91
CA PRO A 240 14.66 -14.21 17.71
C PRO A 240 15.67 -15.02 18.52
N ASP A 241 15.28 -15.64 19.64
CA ASP A 241 16.22 -16.43 20.45
C ASP A 241 16.67 -17.76 19.78
N GLN A 242 16.03 -18.13 18.66
CA GLN A 242 16.33 -19.36 17.90
C GLN A 242 17.54 -19.22 16.95
N ILE A 243 18.22 -18.08 16.93
CA ILE A 243 19.30 -17.77 15.97
C ILE A 243 20.61 -18.54 16.28
N ASP A 244 20.87 -18.87 17.55
CA ASP A 244 22.14 -19.45 18.01
C ASP A 244 22.11 -20.95 18.30
N SER A 245 20.93 -21.55 18.35
CA SER A 245 20.81 -22.99 18.54
C SER A 245 21.03 -23.70 17.20
N ASP A 246 22.18 -24.38 17.03
CA ASP A 246 22.46 -25.38 15.98
C ASP A 246 21.44 -26.56 16.00
N SER A 247 20.40 -26.49 16.84
CA SER A 247 19.24 -27.37 16.78
C SER A 247 18.50 -27.17 15.47
N THR A 248 18.69 -28.11 14.55
CA THR A 248 17.74 -28.54 13.51
C THR A 248 16.48 -27.69 13.41
N ILE A 249 16.61 -26.48 12.84
CA ILE A 249 15.46 -25.72 12.35
C ILE A 249 14.82 -26.67 11.34
N ASN A 250 13.59 -27.12 11.62
CA ASN A 250 12.86 -28.04 10.77
C ASN A 250 12.90 -27.51 9.34
N ILE A 251 13.72 -28.15 8.49
CA ILE A 251 14.00 -27.72 7.10
C ILE A 251 12.73 -27.82 6.24
N HIS A 252 11.64 -28.36 6.80
CA HIS A 252 10.29 -28.41 6.27
C HIS A 252 9.48 -27.12 6.43
N GLN A 253 10.02 -26.05 7.02
CA GLN A 253 9.38 -24.74 6.91
C GLN A 253 9.58 -24.17 5.50
N ASP A 254 8.50 -23.67 4.89
CA ASP A 254 8.51 -23.12 3.55
C ASP A 254 9.46 -21.91 3.48
N LYS A 255 10.62 -22.15 2.87
CA LYS A 255 11.57 -21.09 2.51
C LYS A 255 10.88 -20.14 1.55
N ALA A 256 10.91 -18.85 1.86
CA ALA A 256 10.37 -17.83 0.99
C ALA A 256 11.51 -17.01 0.37
N PRO A 257 11.52 -16.78 -0.95
CA PRO A 257 12.47 -15.87 -1.57
C PRO A 257 12.24 -14.45 -1.05
N LEU A 258 13.33 -13.69 -0.91
CA LEU A 258 13.32 -12.33 -0.40
C LEU A 258 12.29 -11.42 -1.08
N SER A 259 12.15 -11.51 -2.40
CA SER A 259 11.19 -10.76 -3.23
C SER A 259 9.73 -11.02 -2.91
N LYS A 260 9.40 -12.17 -2.29
CA LYS A 260 8.04 -12.45 -1.82
C LYS A 260 7.78 -11.91 -0.42
N VAL A 261 8.81 -11.79 0.40
CA VAL A 261 8.71 -11.35 1.80
C VAL A 261 8.77 -9.83 1.92
N ILE A 262 9.70 -9.19 1.22
CA ILE A 262 9.96 -7.76 1.30
C ILE A 262 8.72 -6.88 1.02
N PRO A 263 7.89 -7.15 -0.01
CA PRO A 263 6.74 -6.31 -0.32
C PRO A 263 5.62 -6.36 0.72
N VAL A 264 5.51 -7.48 1.45
CA VAL A 264 4.46 -7.70 2.44
C VAL A 264 4.92 -7.37 3.87
N ALA A 265 6.23 -7.34 4.12
CA ALA A 265 6.79 -7.07 5.43
C ALA A 265 7.01 -5.56 5.65
N GLN A 266 6.24 -4.95 6.56
CA GLN A 266 6.50 -3.57 6.99
C GLN A 266 7.78 -3.43 7.81
N ARG A 267 8.16 -4.50 8.52
CA ARG A 267 9.38 -4.58 9.33
C ARG A 267 10.00 -5.95 9.11
N LEU A 268 11.26 -5.98 8.73
CA LEU A 268 11.99 -7.21 8.45
C LEU A 268 13.34 -7.18 9.17
N LEU A 269 13.57 -8.18 10.02
CA LEU A 269 14.87 -8.45 10.62
C LEU A 269 15.53 -9.61 9.88
N ILE A 270 16.68 -9.36 9.26
CA ILE A 270 17.47 -10.40 8.60
C ILE A 270 18.64 -10.79 9.52
N ALA A 271 18.54 -11.96 10.12
CA ALA A 271 19.58 -12.56 10.95
C ALA A 271 20.33 -13.67 10.20
N GLY A 272 21.55 -13.97 10.62
CA GLY A 272 22.33 -15.08 10.07
C GLY A 272 23.80 -15.03 10.46
N LYS A 273 24.53 -16.13 10.24
CA LYS A 273 25.96 -16.27 10.55
C LYS A 273 26.81 -15.22 9.80
N PRO A 274 28.01 -14.85 10.30
CA PRO A 274 28.94 -13.99 9.57
C PRO A 274 29.19 -14.52 8.14
N GLY A 275 29.25 -13.63 7.15
CA GLY A 275 29.43 -14.02 5.74
C GLY A 275 28.16 -14.47 5.02
N SER A 276 26.99 -14.56 5.69
CA SER A 276 25.72 -15.01 5.07
C SER A 276 25.11 -14.05 4.02
N GLY A 277 25.82 -13.00 3.62
CA GLY A 277 25.36 -12.07 2.58
C GLY A 277 24.44 -10.93 3.04
N LYS A 278 24.11 -10.78 4.34
CA LYS A 278 23.18 -9.73 4.85
C LYS A 278 23.46 -8.32 4.30
N THR A 279 24.71 -7.86 4.40
CA THR A 279 25.11 -6.53 3.92
C THR A 279 25.01 -6.41 2.40
N ILE A 280 25.33 -7.49 1.67
CA ILE A 280 25.23 -7.52 0.20
C ILE A 280 23.76 -7.45 -0.22
N THR A 281 22.88 -8.18 0.48
CA THR A 281 21.43 -8.13 0.27
C THR A 281 20.87 -6.73 0.50
N LEU A 282 21.25 -6.04 1.58
CA LEU A 282 20.81 -4.66 1.81
C LEU A 282 21.27 -3.71 0.70
N LYS A 283 22.53 -3.83 0.25
CA LYS A 283 23.05 -3.05 -0.89
C LYS A 283 22.34 -3.36 -2.19
N PHE A 284 22.00 -4.63 -2.43
CA PHE A 284 21.24 -5.04 -3.60
C PHE A 284 19.83 -4.46 -3.59
N ILE A 285 19.13 -4.51 -2.44
CA ILE A 285 17.80 -3.89 -2.29
C ILE A 285 17.86 -2.39 -2.59
N ALA A 286 18.83 -1.68 -1.98
CA ALA A 286 19.00 -0.25 -2.20
C ALA A 286 19.32 0.07 -3.67
N LEU A 287 20.19 -0.72 -4.32
CA LEU A 287 20.49 -0.58 -5.75
C LEU A 287 19.24 -0.76 -6.61
N MET A 288 18.48 -1.83 -6.39
CA MET A 288 17.26 -2.13 -7.16
C MET A 288 16.21 -1.02 -6.99
N LEU A 289 15.95 -0.56 -5.76
CA LEU A 289 15.04 0.55 -5.54
C LEU A 289 15.52 1.85 -6.22
N SER A 290 16.83 2.10 -6.22
CA SER A 290 17.41 3.30 -6.86
C SER A 290 17.29 3.28 -8.39
N MET A 291 17.17 2.11 -9.01
CA MET A 291 16.95 1.96 -10.46
C MET A 291 15.51 2.27 -10.90
N GLY A 292 14.63 2.67 -9.98
CA GLY A 292 13.24 3.02 -10.30
C GLY A 292 12.36 1.79 -10.50
N GLN A 293 11.29 1.94 -11.29
CA GLN A 293 10.27 0.90 -11.46
C GLN A 293 10.82 -0.48 -11.86
N PRO A 294 11.79 -0.61 -12.80
CA PRO A 294 12.31 -1.92 -13.19
C PRO A 294 12.97 -2.67 -12.04
N GLY A 295 13.71 -1.97 -11.19
CA GLY A 295 14.36 -2.58 -10.03
C GLY A 295 13.39 -2.84 -8.88
N ALA A 296 12.41 -1.96 -8.65
CA ALA A 296 11.34 -2.20 -7.69
C ALA A 296 10.55 -3.48 -8.01
N ASN A 297 10.20 -3.69 -9.28
CA ASN A 297 9.51 -4.90 -9.74
C ASN A 297 10.33 -6.17 -9.46
N ARG A 298 11.67 -6.11 -9.59
CA ARG A 298 12.56 -7.25 -9.27
C ARG A 298 12.55 -7.63 -7.79
N LEU A 299 12.21 -6.68 -6.91
CA LEU A 299 12.01 -6.92 -5.48
C LEU A 299 10.57 -7.27 -5.11
N GLY A 300 9.66 -7.31 -6.08
CA GLY A 300 8.22 -7.50 -5.86
C GLY A 300 7.48 -6.24 -5.40
N TYR A 301 8.12 -5.07 -5.40
CA TYR A 301 7.46 -3.80 -5.10
C TYR A 301 6.74 -3.24 -6.32
N ARG A 302 5.57 -2.65 -6.09
CA ARG A 302 4.81 -1.90 -7.11
C ARG A 302 5.30 -0.47 -7.29
N ILE A 303 5.96 0.09 -6.28
CA ILE A 303 6.41 1.50 -6.25
C ILE A 303 7.90 1.52 -5.92
N PRO A 304 8.71 2.32 -6.63
CA PRO A 304 10.13 2.43 -6.36
C PRO A 304 10.37 3.36 -5.17
N TYR A 305 10.21 2.85 -3.96
CA TYR A 305 10.53 3.60 -2.74
C TYR A 305 11.95 4.19 -2.79
N ILE A 306 12.15 5.32 -2.12
CA ILE A 306 13.48 5.92 -1.96
C ILE A 306 14.20 5.14 -0.85
N PRO A 307 15.28 4.40 -1.15
CA PRO A 307 15.97 3.62 -0.13
C PRO A 307 16.83 4.54 0.74
N LEU A 308 16.68 4.44 2.06
CA LEU A 308 17.53 5.11 3.04
C LEU A 308 18.37 4.04 3.77
N LEU A 309 19.69 4.10 3.62
CA LEU A 309 20.61 3.20 4.31
C LEU A 309 21.27 3.91 5.48
N VAL A 310 21.02 3.39 6.67
CA VAL A 310 21.51 3.98 7.92
C VAL A 310 22.07 2.88 8.81
N ARG A 311 23.24 3.13 9.41
CA ARG A 311 23.83 2.19 10.36
C ARG A 311 23.21 2.44 11.74
N LEU A 312 22.53 1.44 12.28
CA LEU A 312 21.98 1.52 13.64
C LEU A 312 23.07 1.72 14.72
N ALA A 313 24.32 1.35 14.44
CA ALA A 313 25.44 1.65 15.32
C ALA A 313 25.69 3.16 15.47
N ASP A 314 25.53 3.93 14.39
CA ASP A 314 25.70 5.38 14.42
C ASP A 314 24.57 6.00 15.24
N TYR A 315 23.33 5.52 15.06
CA TYR A 315 22.19 5.93 15.89
C TYR A 315 22.41 5.62 17.37
N ALA A 316 22.89 4.41 17.69
CA ALA A 316 23.16 4.02 19.08
C ALA A 316 24.26 4.87 19.73
N ILE A 317 25.22 5.39 18.96
CA ILE A 317 26.23 6.33 19.46
C ILE A 317 25.60 7.67 19.79
N GLU A 318 24.74 8.22 18.92
CA GLU A 318 24.07 9.50 19.17
C GLU A 318 23.04 9.39 20.30
N LEU A 319 22.31 8.28 20.39
CA LEU A 319 21.36 8.02 21.47
C LEU A 319 22.04 7.96 22.84
N LYS A 320 23.31 7.52 22.93
CA LYS A 320 24.09 7.57 24.18
C LYS A 320 24.42 9.00 24.61
N LYS A 321 24.59 9.93 23.67
CA LYS A 321 24.83 11.35 23.96
C LYS A 321 23.54 12.07 24.30
N SER A 322 22.46 11.70 23.63
CA SER A 322 21.13 12.30 23.75
C SER A 322 20.08 11.20 23.93
N PRO A 323 19.80 10.74 25.17
CA PRO A 323 18.91 9.61 25.44
C PRO A 323 17.47 9.74 24.93
N ASN A 324 17.02 10.98 24.67
CA ASN A 324 15.69 11.29 24.14
C ASN A 324 15.70 11.59 22.64
N LEU A 325 16.79 11.29 21.92
CA LEU A 325 16.86 11.49 20.48
C LEU A 325 15.88 10.56 19.77
N ALA A 326 14.91 11.14 19.08
CA ALA A 326 13.99 10.39 18.22
C ALA A 326 14.73 9.90 16.96
N LEU A 327 14.33 8.73 16.45
CA LEU A 327 14.96 8.15 15.26
C LEU A 327 14.75 9.06 14.04
N GLU A 328 13.58 9.68 13.93
CA GLU A 328 13.21 10.59 12.85
C GLU A 328 14.16 11.79 12.79
N THR A 329 14.43 12.40 13.94
CA THR A 329 15.40 13.51 14.06
C THR A 329 16.79 13.06 13.64
N PHE A 330 17.23 11.90 14.14
CA PHE A 330 18.52 11.34 13.75
C PHE A 330 18.62 11.07 12.25
N LEU A 331 17.57 10.54 11.62
CA LEU A 331 17.56 10.24 10.19
C LEU A 331 17.71 11.52 9.35
N ILE A 332 17.06 12.62 9.74
CA ILE A 332 17.19 13.92 9.08
C ILE A 332 18.65 14.38 9.14
N ASP A 333 19.21 14.46 10.35
CA ASP A 333 20.60 14.90 10.57
C ASP A 333 21.61 13.99 9.84
N TYR A 334 21.35 12.67 9.83
CA TYR A 334 22.20 11.70 9.15
C TYR A 334 22.20 11.90 7.64
N ILE A 335 21.04 12.15 7.05
CA ILE A 335 20.91 12.39 5.61
C ILE A 335 21.66 13.66 5.21
N GLU A 336 21.49 14.75 5.96
CA GLU A 336 22.20 16.01 5.71
C GLU A 336 23.72 15.85 5.76
N LYS A 337 24.20 15.07 6.74
CA LYS A 337 25.63 14.86 6.96
C LYS A 337 26.28 13.96 5.90
N TYR A 338 25.61 12.89 5.50
CA TYR A 338 26.20 11.85 4.65
C TYR A 338 25.84 11.97 3.16
N TYR A 339 24.82 12.76 2.83
CA TYR A 339 24.41 13.01 1.45
C TYR A 339 24.29 14.53 1.21
N PRO A 340 25.43 15.25 1.08
CA PRO A 340 25.48 16.72 1.03
C PRO A 340 24.87 17.39 -0.21
N GLY A 341 24.00 16.69 -0.95
CA GLY A 341 23.07 17.24 -1.94
C GLY A 341 21.62 17.27 -1.47
N ALA A 342 21.35 16.80 -0.24
CA ALA A 342 20.05 16.95 0.40
C ALA A 342 19.86 18.43 0.81
N PRO A 343 18.66 18.99 0.64
CA PRO A 343 18.37 20.36 1.01
C PRO A 343 18.67 20.58 2.50
N SER A 344 19.66 21.43 2.80
CA SER A 344 20.15 21.73 4.15
C SER A 344 19.14 22.55 4.94
N SER A 345 18.51 22.00 5.98
CA SER A 345 17.55 22.73 6.81
C SER A 345 18.17 24.02 7.38
N GLY A 346 17.73 25.15 6.84
CA GLY A 346 18.08 26.51 7.25
C GLY A 346 16.82 27.29 7.54
#